data_AF-A0A2Z6UDP5-F1
#
_entry.id   AF-A0A2Z6UDP5-F1
#
_cell.length_a   1.000
_cell.length_b   1.000
_cell.length_c   1.000
_cell.angle_alpha   90.00
_cell.angle_beta   90.00
_cell.angle_gamma   90.00
#
_symmetry.space_group_name_H-M   'P 1'
#
loop_
_entity.id
_entity.type
_entity.pdbx_description
1 polymer ?
#
loop_
_entity_poly.entity_id
_entity_poly.type
_entity_poly.pdbx_seq_one_letter_code
_entity_poly.pdbx_strand_id
1 'polypeptide(L)'
;MKLKRVKFALNQNPALRRTLKTLEDNLRERRVLPPLTESAKMNADNPKQYDNTTSHKMLVSKRASALEVENIALKAKVKELESKLERFRELSETLSEMGFMPR
;
A
#
# COMPACT_ATOMS: atom_id res chain seq x y z
N MET A 1 -14.75 -3.89 -13.50
CA MET A 1 -16.08 -3.74 -14.12
C MET A 1 -17.18 -4.63 -13.50
N LYS A 2 -16.93 -5.89 -13.12
CA LYS A 2 -17.97 -6.82 -12.59
C LYS A 2 -18.65 -6.36 -11.28
N LEU A 3 -17.90 -5.80 -10.32
CA LEU A 3 -18.43 -5.32 -9.03
C LEU A 3 -19.47 -4.18 -9.16
N LYS A 4 -19.31 -3.28 -10.15
CA LYS A 4 -20.28 -2.18 -10.38
C LYS A 4 -21.62 -2.70 -10.89
N ARG A 5 -21.64 -3.74 -11.73
CA ARG A 5 -22.87 -4.33 -12.28
C ARG A 5 -23.69 -5.06 -11.22
N VAL A 6 -23.04 -5.80 -10.32
CA VAL A 6 -23.71 -6.51 -9.22
C VAL A 6 -24.38 -5.52 -8.25
N LYS A 7 -23.67 -4.45 -7.87
CA LYS A 7 -24.25 -3.39 -7.02
C LYS A 7 -25.45 -2.72 -7.68
N PHE A 8 -25.40 -2.48 -8.99
CA PHE A 8 -26.52 -1.90 -9.73
C PHE A 8 -27.72 -2.84 -9.80
N ALA A 9 -27.52 -4.12 -10.11
CA ALA A 9 -28.58 -5.12 -10.18
C ALA A 9 -29.32 -5.29 -8.83
N LEU A 10 -28.58 -5.28 -7.72
CA LEU A 10 -29.16 -5.38 -6.37
C LEU A 10 -29.93 -4.12 -5.96
N ASN A 11 -29.51 -2.94 -6.45
CA ASN A 11 -30.17 -1.68 -6.13
C ASN A 11 -31.44 -1.45 -6.97
N GLN A 12 -31.43 -1.84 -8.24
CA GLN A 12 -32.52 -1.59 -9.17
C GLN A 12 -33.65 -2.62 -9.07
N ASN A 13 -33.37 -3.84 -8.59
CA ASN A 13 -34.37 -4.90 -8.51
C ASN A 13 -34.70 -5.26 -7.04
N PRO A 14 -35.77 -4.70 -6.46
CA PRO A 14 -36.17 -5.00 -5.09
C PRO A 14 -36.62 -6.45 -4.90
N ALA A 15 -37.06 -7.15 -5.96
CA ALA A 15 -37.41 -8.56 -5.88
C ALA A 15 -36.17 -9.43 -5.59
N LEU A 16 -35.03 -9.11 -6.19
CA LEU A 16 -33.76 -9.82 -5.91
C LEU A 16 -33.33 -9.66 -4.45
N ARG A 17 -33.52 -8.49 -3.84
CA ARG A 17 -33.23 -8.29 -2.41
C ARG A 17 -34.11 -9.17 -1.52
N ARG A 18 -35.39 -9.30 -1.87
CA ARG A 18 -36.34 -10.13 -1.11
C ARG A 18 -35.98 -11.61 -1.22
N THR A 19 -35.67 -12.11 -2.42
CA THR A 19 -35.30 -13.51 -2.63
C THR A 19 -33.99 -13.86 -1.91
N LEU A 20 -33.01 -12.97 -1.91
CA LEU A 20 -31.77 -13.13 -1.17
C LEU A 20 -32.02 -13.15 0.34
N LYS A 21 -32.89 -12.28 0.87
CA LYS A 21 -33.24 -12.27 2.29
C LYS A 21 -33.94 -13.56 2.72
N THR A 22 -34.91 -14.02 1.94
CA THR A 22 -35.59 -15.31 2.20
C THR A 22 -34.62 -16.49 2.16
N LEU A 23 -33.64 -16.47 1.24
CA LEU A 23 -32.62 -17.51 1.18
C LEU A 23 -31.72 -17.48 2.42
N GLU A 24 -31.32 -16.28 2.86
CA GLU A 24 -30.53 -16.11 4.08
C GLU A 24 -31.25 -16.65 5.32
N ASP A 25 -32.54 -16.29 5.49
CA ASP A 25 -33.36 -16.74 6.61
C ASP A 25 -33.49 -18.27 6.62
N ASN A 26 -33.75 -18.89 5.46
CA ASN A 26 -33.81 -20.35 5.30
C ASN A 26 -32.49 -21.04 5.65
N LEU A 27 -31.34 -20.44 5.30
CA LEU A 27 -30.02 -21.00 5.61
C LEU A 27 -29.68 -20.91 7.10
N ARG A 28 -30.18 -19.88 7.79
CA ARG A 28 -30.08 -19.74 9.25
C ARG A 28 -31.00 -20.73 9.97
N GLU A 29 -32.21 -20.93 9.48
CA GLU A 29 -33.15 -21.93 10.02
C GLU A 29 -32.57 -23.35 9.93
N ARG A 30 -31.92 -23.67 8.80
CA ARG A 30 -31.20 -24.94 8.59
C ARG A 30 -29.89 -25.05 9.38
N ARG A 31 -29.54 -24.05 10.20
CA ARG A 31 -28.29 -23.97 10.98
C ARG A 31 -27.01 -24.08 10.14
N VAL A 32 -27.08 -23.80 8.84
CA VAL A 32 -25.91 -23.72 7.95
C VAL A 32 -25.16 -22.40 8.18
N LEU A 33 -25.91 -21.33 8.44
CA LEU A 33 -25.36 -20.04 8.85
C LEU A 33 -25.46 -19.87 10.37
N PRO A 34 -24.44 -19.26 11.01
CA PRO A 34 -24.50 -18.93 12.43
C PRO A 34 -25.62 -17.92 12.74
N PRO A 35 -26.14 -17.87 13.99
CA PRO A 35 -27.13 -16.89 14.38
C PRO A 35 -26.59 -15.46 14.24
N LEU A 36 -27.49 -14.49 14.01
CA LEU A 36 -27.10 -13.07 13.95
C LEU A 36 -26.54 -12.65 15.32
N THR A 37 -25.31 -12.13 15.33
CA THR A 37 -24.74 -11.48 16.51
C THR A 37 -25.45 -10.15 16.77
N GLU A 38 -25.53 -9.72 18.03
CA GLU A 38 -26.15 -8.43 18.40
C GLU A 38 -25.50 -7.25 17.65
N SER A 39 -24.18 -7.32 17.44
CA SER A 39 -23.44 -6.36 16.62
C SER A 39 -23.87 -6.34 15.15
N ALA A 40 -24.29 -7.47 14.58
CA ALA A 40 -24.77 -7.54 13.20
C ALA A 40 -26.20 -7.01 13.06
N LYS A 41 -27.05 -7.23 14.08
CA LYS A 41 -28.41 -6.67 14.13
C LYS A 41 -28.38 -5.15 14.23
N MET A 42 -27.52 -4.60 15.09
CA MET A 42 -27.37 -3.15 15.28
C MET A 42 -26.81 -2.44 14.03
N ASN A 43 -26.05 -3.13 13.19
CA ASN A 43 -25.45 -2.58 11.97
C ASN A 43 -26.18 -3.00 10.68
N ALA A 44 -27.44 -3.44 10.77
CA ALA A 44 -28.22 -3.88 9.61
C ALA A 44 -28.36 -2.78 8.54
N ASP A 45 -28.47 -1.52 8.97
CA ASP A 45 -28.61 -0.36 8.07
C ASP A 45 -27.27 0.27 7.66
N ASN A 46 -26.18 -0.06 8.36
CA ASN A 46 -24.83 0.44 8.09
C ASN A 46 -23.87 -0.72 7.84
N PRO A 47 -23.93 -1.35 6.66
CA PRO A 47 -23.01 -2.42 6.33
C PRO A 47 -21.57 -1.91 6.37
N LYS A 48 -20.68 -2.68 7.00
CA LYS A 48 -19.26 -2.34 7.13
C LYS A 48 -18.68 -2.10 5.73
N GLN A 49 -18.31 -0.84 5.46
CA GLN A 49 -17.75 -0.47 4.17
C GLN A 49 -16.42 -1.21 3.99
N TYR A 50 -16.35 -2.07 2.97
CA TYR A 50 -15.13 -2.79 2.63
C TYR A 50 -14.04 -1.79 2.23
N ASP A 51 -13.07 -1.57 3.11
CA ASP A 51 -11.94 -0.68 2.85
C ASP A 51 -10.82 -1.46 2.15
N ASN A 52 -10.78 -1.35 0.83
CA ASN A 52 -9.74 -1.92 -0.01
C ASN A 52 -8.39 -1.17 0.09
N THR A 53 -8.34 -0.02 0.77
CA THR A 53 -7.14 0.83 0.82
C THR A 53 -6.12 0.35 1.85
N THR A 54 -6.54 -0.47 2.82
CA THR A 54 -5.67 -1.00 3.89
C THR A 54 -4.52 -1.83 3.35
N SER A 55 -4.79 -2.78 2.45
CA SER A 55 -3.76 -3.59 1.79
C SER A 55 -2.80 -2.73 0.95
N HIS A 56 -3.33 -1.72 0.27
CA HIS A 56 -2.51 -0.81 -0.54
C HIS A 56 -1.59 0.05 0.33
N LYS A 57 -2.11 0.61 1.43
CA LYS A 57 -1.33 1.41 2.39
C LYS A 57 -0.18 0.61 3.01
N MET A 58 -0.41 -0.65 3.36
CA MET A 58 0.65 -1.53 3.87
C MET A 58 1.76 -1.82 2.85
N LEU A 59 1.42 -1.96 1.56
CA LEU A 59 2.41 -2.15 0.51
C LEU A 59 3.21 -0.87 0.26
N VAL A 60 2.54 0.28 0.25
CA VAL A 60 3.17 1.58 0.07
C VAL A 60 4.13 1.88 1.22
N SER A 61 3.75 1.62 2.47
CA SER A 61 4.63 1.86 3.63
C SER A 61 5.89 1.00 3.57
N LYS A 62 5.77 -0.29 3.22
CA LYS A 62 6.94 -1.17 3.03
C LYS A 62 7.88 -0.66 1.94
N ARG A 63 7.32 -0.22 0.80
CA ARG A 63 8.10 0.34 -0.30
C ARG A 63 8.79 1.64 0.10
N ALA A 64 8.11 2.50 0.85
CA ALA A 64 8.68 3.75 1.36
C ALA A 64 9.88 3.49 2.26
N SER A 65 9.75 2.57 3.24
CA SER A 65 10.86 2.22 4.15
C SER A 65 12.06 1.63 3.41
N ALA A 66 11.84 0.78 2.39
CA ALA A 66 12.93 0.25 1.57
C ALA A 66 13.67 1.37 0.82
N LEU A 67 12.92 2.29 0.19
CA LEU A 67 13.50 3.41 -0.54
C LEU A 67 14.22 4.41 0.37
N GLU A 68 13.77 4.60 1.61
CA GLU A 68 14.44 5.44 2.60
C GLU A 68 15.83 4.88 2.97
N VAL A 69 15.90 3.57 3.22
CA VAL A 69 17.17 2.88 3.51
C VAL A 69 18.13 2.98 2.31
N GLU A 70 17.64 2.71 1.10
CA GLU A 70 18.44 2.83 -0.11
C GLU A 70 18.94 4.26 -0.34
N ASN A 71 18.09 5.27 -0.14
CA ASN A 71 18.50 6.67 -0.27
C ASN A 71 19.59 7.06 0.73
N ILE A 72 19.48 6.63 1.98
CA ILE A 72 20.51 6.91 3.00
C ILE A 72 21.83 6.25 2.60
N ALA A 73 21.78 4.97 2.18
CA ALA A 73 22.97 4.23 1.75
C ALA A 73 23.63 4.87 0.52
N LEU A 74 22.83 5.29 -0.47
CA LEU A 74 23.33 5.96 -1.67
C LEU A 74 23.95 7.32 -1.35
N LYS A 75 23.30 8.15 -0.52
CA LYS A 75 23.85 9.43 -0.07
C LYS A 75 25.17 9.27 0.68
N ALA A 76 25.30 8.23 1.51
CA ALA A 76 26.56 7.93 2.20
C ALA A 76 27.67 7.57 1.21
N LYS A 77 27.39 6.72 0.21
CA LYS A 77 28.35 6.37 -0.85
C LYS A 77 28.79 7.58 -1.67
N VAL A 78 27.85 8.45 -2.04
CA VAL A 78 28.15 9.68 -2.78
C VAL A 78 29.11 10.55 -1.99
N LYS A 79 28.81 10.80 -0.70
CA LYS A 79 29.69 11.58 0.17
C LYS A 79 31.08 10.97 0.31
N GLU A 80 31.18 9.65 0.43
CA GLU A 80 32.48 8.97 0.52
C GLU A 80 33.31 9.13 -0.77
N LEU A 81 32.65 9.01 -1.93
CA LEU A 81 33.29 9.20 -3.24
C LEU A 81 33.74 10.66 -3.45
N GLU A 82 32.90 11.62 -3.08
CA GLU A 82 33.24 13.04 -3.11
C GLU A 82 34.47 13.35 -2.25
N SER A 83 34.52 12.84 -1.00
CA SER A 83 35.69 13.00 -0.13
C SER A 83 36.96 12.31 -0.63
N LYS A 84 36.84 11.26 -1.47
CA LYS A 84 37.99 10.65 -2.14
C LYS A 84 38.47 11.52 -3.29
N LEU A 85 37.56 12.05 -4.09
CA LEU A 85 37.89 12.95 -5.20
C LEU A 85 38.53 14.25 -4.71
N GLU A 86 38.06 14.81 -3.61
CA GLU A 86 38.64 16.01 -3.00
C GLU A 86 40.10 15.78 -2.56
N ARG A 87 40.38 14.65 -1.90
CA ARG A 87 41.75 14.25 -1.55
C ARG A 87 42.66 14.07 -2.77
N PHE A 88 42.14 13.49 -3.85
CA PHE A 88 42.90 13.37 -5.11
C PHE A 88 43.12 14.72 -5.78
N ARG A 89 42.18 15.67 -5.64
CA ARG A 89 42.33 17.03 -6.15
C ARG A 89 43.48 17.75 -5.46
N GLU A 90 43.54 17.71 -4.12
CA GLU A 90 44.66 18.28 -3.35
C GLU A 90 46.01 17.67 -3.77
N LEU A 91 46.06 16.35 -3.95
CA LEU A 91 47.26 15.67 -4.44
C LEU A 91 47.64 16.12 -5.86
N SER A 92 46.65 16.28 -6.75
CA SER A 92 46.90 16.74 -8.12
C SER A 92 47.40 18.19 -8.16
N GLU A 93 46.88 19.06 -7.28
CA GLU A 93 47.31 20.44 -7.17
C GLU A 93 48.77 20.52 -6.69
N THR A 94 49.14 19.77 -5.64
CA THR A 94 50.55 19.72 -5.17
C THR A 94 51.51 19.16 -6.23
N LEU A 95 51.12 18.13 -6.98
CA LEU A 95 51.95 17.58 -8.06
C LEU A 95 52.11 18.54 -9.23
N SER A 96 51.08 19.32 -9.56
CA SER A 96 51.17 20.37 -10.58
C SER A 96 52.01 21.57 -10.10
N GLU A 97 51.93 21.94 -8.82
CA GLU A 97 52.79 22.96 -8.20
C GLU A 97 54.27 22.56 -8.18
N MET A 98 54.56 21.28 -7.93
CA MET A 98 55.91 20.73 -8.01
C MET A 98 56.40 20.51 -9.45
N GLY A 99 55.59 20.81 -10.47
CA GLY A 99 55.96 20.73 -11.89
C GLY A 99 55.89 19.31 -12.49
N PHE A 100 55.28 18.34 -11.79
CA PHE A 100 55.15 16.96 -12.27
C PHE A 100 53.93 16.73 -13.18
N MET A 101 53.01 17.70 -13.31
CA MET A 101 51.91 17.66 -14.29
C MET A 101 51.59 19.05 -14.88
N PRO A 102 51.26 19.14 -16.19
CA PRO A 102 50.70 20.36 -16.77
C PRO A 102 49.33 20.66 -16.18
N ARG A 103 49.03 21.95 -15.99
CA ARG A 103 47.74 22.44 -15.48
C ARG A 103 46.59 22.21 -16.45
#